data_AF-A0A2R5F8I8-F1
#
_entry.id   AF-A0A2R5F8I8-F1
#
_cell.length_a   1.000
_cell.length_b   1.000
_cell.length_c   1.000
_cell.angle_alpha   90.00
_cell.angle_beta   90.00
_cell.angle_gamma   90.00
#
_symmetry.space_group_name_H-M   'P 1'
#
loop_
_entity.id
_entity.type
_entity.pdbx_description
1 polymer ?
#
loop_
_entity_poly.entity_id
_entity_poly.type
_entity_poly.pdbx_seq_one_letter_code
_entity_poly.pdbx_strand_id
1 'polypeptide(L)'
;MKVLIVSEKPSLSHALAAPARVHWPADEIVFVHAVPYGNIQFMYPRGRKLSEFPLLSSPKYKLASCEDWKCPPLRVRADGSFESIPMTFDLFHEADLIVNACDPDHTGAIAFKVIMQELRGPGSELECPSIKFTSFTDEVLATIFKTMQPFGETWKDYAAYGEVKRYFDWNWNINGQAILGLVARHVDVPKNSPPVSKFALQLMFALKSKGPMTTGAVCSMANNWGGTGKYTGKVSLGSPASRGHIVDNLMVADLLQVTGETSNLVSLSSKGLRYLELLHPDCEDPDLPFRLDAWCKAGLDGSKASIDRYLKTFFGKQLRFLAASETTL
;
A
#
# COMPACT_ATOMS: atom_id res chain seq x y z
N MET A 1 7.44 34.01 2.51
CA MET A 1 7.49 32.82 1.66
C MET A 1 6.22 32.00 1.86
N LYS A 2 5.84 31.19 0.87
CA LYS A 2 4.81 30.16 0.98
C LYS A 2 5.47 28.82 1.29
N VAL A 3 5.24 28.32 2.50
CA VAL A 3 5.77 27.04 2.98
C VAL A 3 4.65 25.99 2.96
N LEU A 4 4.85 24.95 2.16
CA LEU A 4 3.97 23.79 2.10
C LEU A 4 4.59 22.63 2.86
N ILE A 5 3.91 22.12 3.88
CA ILE A 5 4.35 20.94 4.63
C ILE A 5 3.45 19.76 4.24
N VAL A 6 4.03 18.72 3.66
CA VAL A 6 3.30 17.51 3.24
C VAL A 6 3.39 16.48 4.36
N SER A 7 2.28 16.23 5.05
CA SER A 7 2.18 15.26 6.16
C SER A 7 1.23 14.11 5.80
N GLU A 8 1.19 13.01 6.54
CA GLU A 8 0.29 11.89 6.19
C GLU A 8 -1.16 12.13 6.65
N LYS A 9 -1.34 12.80 7.79
CA LYS A 9 -2.63 12.91 8.49
C LYS A 9 -2.73 14.20 9.33
N PRO A 10 -3.95 14.73 9.58
CA PRO A 10 -4.13 15.97 10.33
C PRO A 10 -3.50 15.98 11.72
N SER A 11 -3.48 14.84 12.43
CA SER A 11 -2.88 14.77 13.76
C SER A 11 -1.37 15.09 13.74
N LEU A 12 -0.66 14.80 12.65
CA LEU A 12 0.74 15.21 12.49
C LEU A 12 0.85 16.71 12.29
N SER A 13 -0.04 17.29 11.46
CA SER A 13 -0.10 18.73 11.23
C SER A 13 -0.33 19.49 12.54
N HIS A 14 -1.23 19.00 13.41
CA HIS A 14 -1.44 19.54 14.75
C HIS A 14 -0.17 19.50 15.62
N ALA A 15 0.57 18.38 15.61
CA ALA A 15 1.81 18.26 16.36
C ALA A 15 2.94 19.17 15.79
N LEU A 16 2.93 19.43 14.49
CA LEU A 16 4.00 20.17 13.80
C LEU A 16 3.75 21.67 13.67
N ALA A 17 2.52 22.16 13.86
CA ALA A 17 2.22 23.56 13.58
C ALA A 17 2.90 24.56 14.51
N ALA A 18 2.91 24.33 15.82
CA ALA A 18 3.62 25.19 16.76
C ALA A 18 5.12 25.28 16.45
N PRO A 19 5.88 24.16 16.33
CA PRO A 19 7.29 24.24 15.99
C PRO A 19 7.54 24.81 14.58
N ALA A 20 6.68 24.53 13.58
CA ALA A 20 6.78 25.13 12.25
C ALA A 20 6.61 26.66 12.30
N ARG A 21 5.65 27.18 13.09
CA ARG A 21 5.43 28.62 13.26
C ARG A 21 6.60 29.29 13.98
N VAL A 22 7.24 28.62 14.95
CA VAL A 22 8.47 29.12 15.57
C VAL A 22 9.61 29.21 14.56
N HIS A 23 9.72 28.23 13.67
CA HIS A 23 10.77 28.18 12.65
C HIS A 23 10.54 29.19 11.51
N TRP A 24 9.28 29.39 11.10
CA TRP A 24 8.86 30.33 10.06
C TRP A 24 7.82 31.34 10.58
N PRO A 25 8.23 32.33 11.40
CA PRO A 25 7.31 33.20 12.12
C PRO A 25 6.45 34.07 11.22
N ALA A 26 6.99 34.54 10.08
CA ALA A 26 6.33 35.48 9.18
C ALA A 26 5.78 34.84 7.88
N ASP A 27 6.00 33.54 7.66
CA ASP A 27 5.62 32.90 6.40
C ASP A 27 4.19 32.35 6.41
N GLU A 28 3.62 32.17 5.22
CA GLU A 28 2.37 31.44 5.04
C GLU A 28 2.67 29.94 5.12
N ILE A 29 2.12 29.25 6.11
CA ILE A 29 2.32 27.81 6.31
C ILE A 29 1.02 27.08 5.99
N VAL A 30 1.09 26.14 5.04
CA VAL A 30 -0.02 25.27 4.68
C VAL A 30 0.41 23.82 4.82
N PHE A 31 -0.43 23.00 5.46
CA PHE A 31 -0.28 21.55 5.50
C PHE A 31 -1.15 20.88 4.44
N VAL A 32 -0.58 19.98 3.64
CA VAL A 32 -1.31 19.08 2.75
C VAL A 32 -1.10 17.64 3.19
N HIS A 33 -2.17 16.85 3.20
CA HIS A 33 -2.14 15.48 3.71
C HIS A 33 -1.98 14.47 2.57
N ALA A 34 -0.87 13.75 2.50
CA ALA A 34 -0.53 12.73 1.52
C ALA A 34 -0.99 11.33 1.95
N VAL A 35 -2.30 11.10 2.06
CA VAL A 35 -2.87 9.80 2.47
C VAL A 35 -2.53 8.73 1.42
N PRO A 36 -1.63 7.75 1.69
CA PRO A 36 -0.98 6.97 0.63
C PRO A 36 -1.90 6.01 -0.15
N TYR A 37 -3.02 5.62 0.46
CA TYR A 37 -4.03 4.74 -0.14
C TYR A 37 -5.28 5.49 -0.61
N GLY A 38 -5.37 6.80 -0.32
CA GLY A 38 -6.51 7.63 -0.70
C GLY A 38 -6.21 8.54 -1.88
N ASN A 39 -5.03 9.15 -1.85
CA ASN A 39 -4.67 10.21 -2.79
C ASN A 39 -3.87 9.71 -4.00
N ILE A 40 -3.34 8.49 -3.92
CA ILE A 40 -2.49 7.91 -4.98
C ILE A 40 -3.10 6.58 -5.40
N GLN A 41 -3.42 6.49 -6.68
CA GLN A 41 -4.04 5.32 -7.27
C GLN A 41 -3.18 4.78 -8.42
N PHE A 42 -3.30 3.47 -8.66
CA PHE A 42 -2.68 2.82 -9.79
C PHE A 42 -3.56 2.94 -11.04
N MET A 43 -2.97 3.38 -12.16
CA MET A 43 -3.63 3.43 -13.47
C MET A 43 -3.52 2.11 -14.25
N TYR A 44 -4.27 1.08 -13.87
CA TYR A 44 -4.19 -0.22 -14.55
C TYR A 44 -4.52 -0.15 -16.06
N PRO A 45 -3.79 -0.89 -16.92
CA PRO A 45 -4.10 -0.98 -18.33
C PRO A 45 -5.47 -1.64 -18.54
N ARG A 46 -6.27 -1.08 -19.45
CA ARG A 46 -7.61 -1.59 -19.80
C ARG A 46 -7.61 -2.22 -21.19
N GLY A 47 -8.61 -3.07 -21.46
CA GLY A 47 -8.86 -3.63 -22.80
C GLY A 47 -7.84 -4.65 -23.29
N ARG A 48 -7.03 -5.23 -22.39
CA ARG A 48 -6.05 -6.27 -22.73
C ARG A 48 -6.72 -7.63 -22.89
N LYS A 49 -6.25 -8.41 -23.88
CA LYS A 49 -6.66 -9.80 -24.08
C LYS A 49 -5.97 -10.69 -23.04
N LEU A 50 -6.62 -11.79 -22.66
CA LEU A 50 -6.05 -12.74 -21.69
C LEU A 50 -4.70 -13.32 -22.15
N SER A 51 -4.51 -13.49 -23.47
CA SER A 51 -3.26 -13.97 -24.08
C SER A 51 -2.07 -13.01 -23.93
N GLU A 52 -2.30 -11.77 -23.50
CA GLU A 52 -1.23 -10.79 -23.20
C GLU A 52 -0.68 -10.93 -21.77
N PHE A 53 -1.26 -11.83 -20.95
CA PHE A 53 -0.83 -12.06 -19.57
C PHE A 53 0.05 -13.32 -19.46
N PRO A 54 1.05 -13.35 -18.54
CA PRO A 54 1.33 -12.33 -17.54
C PRO A 54 2.05 -11.10 -18.09
N LEU A 55 1.53 -9.93 -17.74
CA LEU A 55 2.06 -8.62 -18.13
C LEU A 55 2.97 -8.08 -17.04
N LEU A 56 4.17 -7.61 -17.42
CA LEU A 56 5.07 -6.89 -16.54
C LEU A 56 5.33 -5.48 -17.07
N SER A 57 5.20 -4.48 -16.21
CA SER A 57 5.45 -3.08 -16.54
C SER A 57 5.79 -2.26 -15.29
N SER A 58 6.35 -1.07 -15.50
CA SER A 58 6.52 -0.10 -14.41
C SER A 58 5.16 0.41 -13.92
N PRO A 59 5.02 0.67 -12.60
CA PRO A 59 3.85 1.31 -12.05
C PRO A 59 3.53 2.63 -12.74
N LYS A 60 2.23 2.88 -12.98
CA LYS A 60 1.74 4.19 -13.36
C LYS A 60 0.77 4.69 -12.31
N TYR A 61 0.93 5.93 -11.92
CA TYR A 61 0.14 6.53 -10.87
C TYR A 61 -0.86 7.52 -11.46
N LYS A 62 -1.91 7.78 -10.69
CA LYS A 62 -2.78 8.93 -10.85
C LYS A 62 -3.07 9.46 -9.47
N LEU A 63 -3.00 10.78 -9.32
CA LEU A 63 -3.47 11.44 -8.11
C LEU A 63 -5.00 11.48 -8.08
N ALA A 64 -5.56 11.38 -6.88
CA ALA A 64 -6.97 11.67 -6.65
C ALA A 64 -7.30 13.09 -7.15
N SER A 65 -8.56 13.30 -7.57
CA SER A 65 -9.02 14.66 -7.84
C SER A 65 -8.94 15.50 -6.56
N CYS A 66 -8.93 16.83 -6.69
CA CYS A 66 -8.94 17.71 -5.52
C CYS A 66 -10.21 17.49 -4.66
N GLU A 67 -11.32 17.11 -5.28
CA GLU A 67 -12.60 16.80 -4.62
C GLU A 67 -12.55 15.48 -3.84
N ASP A 68 -11.82 14.48 -4.36
CA ASP A 68 -11.65 13.16 -3.74
C ASP A 68 -10.49 13.09 -2.73
N TRP A 69 -9.77 14.19 -2.55
CA TRP A 69 -8.61 14.27 -1.66
C TRP A 69 -9.03 14.05 -0.22
N LYS A 70 -8.42 13.06 0.46
CA LYS A 70 -9.01 12.49 1.70
C LYS A 70 -9.09 13.43 2.88
N CYS A 71 -8.21 14.42 2.97
CA CYS A 71 -8.22 15.39 4.06
C CYS A 71 -7.95 16.77 3.50
N PRO A 72 -8.79 17.78 3.80
CA PRO A 72 -8.57 19.12 3.30
C PRO A 72 -7.23 19.66 3.83
N PRO A 73 -6.54 20.53 3.05
CA PRO A 73 -5.37 21.24 3.55
C PRO A 73 -5.71 22.14 4.73
N LEU A 74 -4.70 22.41 5.56
CA LEU A 74 -4.82 23.25 6.75
C LEU A 74 -3.82 24.41 6.67
N ARG A 75 -4.32 25.64 6.63
CA ARG A 75 -3.51 26.85 6.77
C ARG A 75 -3.30 27.17 8.25
N VAL A 76 -2.07 27.45 8.65
CA VAL A 76 -1.72 27.88 10.01
C VAL A 76 -1.86 29.39 10.13
N ARG A 77 -2.71 29.87 11.03
CA ARG A 77 -2.89 31.29 11.32
C ARG A 77 -1.77 31.84 12.22
N ALA A 78 -1.71 33.16 12.36
CA ALA A 78 -0.72 33.84 13.19
C ALA A 78 -0.86 33.49 14.69
N ASP A 79 -2.08 33.19 15.14
CA ASP A 79 -2.39 32.76 16.51
C ASP A 79 -2.14 31.25 16.74
N GLY A 80 -1.63 30.54 15.74
CA GLY A 80 -1.37 29.08 15.79
C GLY A 80 -2.61 28.22 15.53
N SER A 81 -3.80 28.80 15.33
CA SER A 81 -5.00 28.06 14.96
C SER A 81 -4.97 27.61 13.49
N PHE A 82 -5.85 26.66 13.14
CA PHE A 82 -5.95 26.13 11.79
C PHE A 82 -7.20 26.64 11.07
N GLU A 83 -7.03 26.90 9.78
CA GLU A 83 -8.11 27.15 8.84
C GLU A 83 -8.10 26.06 7.77
N SER A 84 -9.20 25.34 7.63
CA SER A 84 -9.37 24.41 6.52
C SER A 84 -9.61 25.19 5.23
N ILE A 85 -8.83 24.87 4.20
CA ILE A 85 -8.95 25.50 2.87
C ILE A 85 -9.26 24.44 1.82
N PRO A 86 -9.84 24.81 0.66
CA PRO A 86 -10.03 23.88 -0.45
C PRO A 86 -8.71 23.31 -0.94
N MET A 87 -8.72 22.03 -1.33
CA MET A 87 -7.59 21.42 -2.01
C MET A 87 -7.45 21.99 -3.43
N THR A 88 -6.23 22.42 -3.78
CA THR A 88 -5.82 22.71 -5.17
C THR A 88 -4.38 22.25 -5.36
N PHE A 89 -4.04 21.81 -6.58
CA PHE A 89 -2.66 21.50 -6.95
C PHE A 89 -1.77 22.74 -7.04
N ASP A 90 -2.36 23.94 -7.15
CA ASP A 90 -1.61 25.20 -7.12
C ASP A 90 -0.84 25.39 -5.81
N LEU A 91 -1.31 24.78 -4.70
CA LEU A 91 -0.57 24.76 -3.44
C LEU A 91 0.86 24.22 -3.61
N PHE A 92 1.03 23.20 -4.46
CA PHE A 92 2.35 22.64 -4.76
C PHE A 92 3.13 23.52 -5.72
N HIS A 93 2.50 24.13 -6.72
CA HIS A 93 3.20 24.93 -7.72
C HIS A 93 3.66 26.29 -7.19
N GLU A 94 2.84 26.92 -6.34
CA GLU A 94 3.10 28.24 -5.78
C GLU A 94 3.97 28.23 -4.53
N ALA A 95 4.22 27.05 -3.94
CA ALA A 95 5.09 26.95 -2.77
C ALA A 95 6.54 27.32 -3.13
N ASP A 96 7.09 28.26 -2.36
CA ASP A 96 8.51 28.61 -2.38
C ASP A 96 9.35 27.49 -1.74
N LEU A 97 8.77 26.82 -0.74
CA LEU A 97 9.39 25.74 0.01
C LEU A 97 8.40 24.60 0.24
N ILE A 98 8.80 23.36 -0.09
CA ILE A 98 8.02 22.15 0.19
C ILE A 98 8.80 21.28 1.14
N VAL A 99 8.18 20.89 2.27
CA VAL A 99 8.80 20.07 3.31
C VAL A 99 8.07 18.73 3.39
N ASN A 100 8.82 17.62 3.35
CA ASN A 100 8.24 16.31 3.65
C ASN A 100 8.16 16.08 5.16
N ALA A 101 6.99 15.70 5.66
CA ALA A 101 6.73 15.34 7.05
C ALA A 101 5.75 14.15 7.16
N CYS A 102 5.79 13.23 6.19
CA CYS A 102 5.01 11.98 6.25
C CYS A 102 5.49 11.05 7.37
N ASP A 103 4.74 9.98 7.67
CA ASP A 103 5.20 8.97 8.65
C ASP A 103 6.52 8.34 8.18
N PRO A 104 7.49 8.07 9.09
CA PRO A 104 8.85 7.62 8.78
C PRO A 104 8.90 6.15 8.33
N ASP A 105 8.20 5.84 7.24
CA ASP A 105 8.16 4.53 6.62
C ASP A 105 8.16 4.60 5.08
N HIS A 106 8.20 3.43 4.44
CA HIS A 106 8.20 3.32 2.98
C HIS A 106 6.88 3.78 2.33
N THR A 107 5.78 3.80 3.08
CA THR A 107 4.46 4.21 2.58
C THR A 107 4.40 5.73 2.46
N GLY A 108 4.81 6.44 3.52
CA GLY A 108 4.92 7.90 3.56
C GLY A 108 5.95 8.42 2.55
N ALA A 109 7.12 7.77 2.47
CA ALA A 109 8.16 8.16 1.50
C ALA A 109 7.67 8.10 0.05
N ILE A 110 6.97 7.01 -0.31
CA ILE A 110 6.41 6.86 -1.65
C ILE A 110 5.25 7.82 -1.89
N ALA A 111 4.45 8.10 -0.88
CA ALA A 111 3.34 9.04 -1.05
C ALA A 111 3.84 10.43 -1.41
N PHE A 112 4.81 10.94 -0.65
CA PHE A 112 5.48 12.20 -0.95
C PHE A 112 6.14 12.18 -2.33
N LYS A 113 6.96 11.16 -2.59
CA LYS A 113 7.67 11.01 -3.88
C LYS A 113 6.73 11.05 -5.07
N VAL A 114 5.66 10.25 -5.08
CA VAL A 114 4.73 10.20 -6.22
C VAL A 114 4.01 11.54 -6.41
N ILE A 115 3.55 12.18 -5.33
CA ILE A 115 2.89 13.49 -5.43
C ILE A 115 3.83 14.52 -6.04
N MET A 116 5.07 14.59 -5.57
CA MET A 116 6.08 15.51 -6.10
C MET A 116 6.42 15.22 -7.56
N GLN A 117 6.56 13.95 -7.94
CA GLN A 117 6.83 13.58 -9.33
C GLN A 117 5.70 13.96 -10.29
N GLU A 118 4.46 13.75 -9.88
CA GLU A 118 3.28 14.05 -10.70
C GLU A 118 3.01 15.56 -10.81
N LEU A 119 3.30 16.34 -9.75
CA LEU A 119 3.00 17.78 -9.72
C LEU A 119 4.20 18.68 -10.07
N ARG A 120 5.42 18.30 -9.70
CA ARG A 120 6.64 19.13 -9.85
C ARG A 120 7.69 18.49 -10.77
N GLY A 121 7.45 17.26 -11.23
CA GLY A 121 8.30 16.53 -12.15
C GLY A 121 9.31 15.60 -11.45
N PRO A 122 9.90 14.64 -12.20
CA PRO A 122 10.82 13.65 -11.65
C PRO A 122 12.04 14.27 -10.97
N GLY A 123 12.36 13.81 -9.76
CA GLY A 123 13.54 14.25 -9.00
C GLY A 123 13.33 15.52 -8.19
N SER A 124 12.19 16.22 -8.37
CA SER A 124 11.85 17.41 -7.58
C SER A 124 11.72 17.12 -6.09
N GLU A 125 11.42 15.88 -5.71
CA GLU A 125 11.34 15.45 -4.33
C GLU A 125 12.69 15.46 -3.63
N LEU A 126 13.81 15.23 -4.35
CA LEU A 126 15.08 14.84 -3.76
C LEU A 126 15.68 15.94 -2.87
N GLU A 127 15.56 17.19 -3.31
CA GLU A 127 16.11 18.37 -2.62
C GLU A 127 15.14 18.95 -1.59
N CYS A 128 13.91 18.42 -1.48
CA CYS A 128 12.95 18.92 -0.51
C CYS A 128 13.46 18.62 0.91
N PRO A 129 13.54 19.63 1.80
CA PRO A 129 13.87 19.38 3.20
C PRO A 129 12.84 18.44 3.81
N SER A 130 13.32 17.57 4.70
CA SER A 130 12.51 16.51 5.25
C SER A 130 12.64 16.41 6.77
N ILE A 131 11.49 16.19 7.41
CA ILE A 131 11.32 15.93 8.82
C ILE A 131 11.17 14.42 8.99
N LYS A 132 12.08 13.80 9.74
CA LYS A 132 12.00 12.38 10.14
C LYS A 132 11.87 12.29 11.65
N PHE A 133 10.64 12.27 12.15
CA PHE A 133 10.38 12.24 13.58
C PHE A 133 10.54 10.83 14.17
N THR A 134 11.04 10.76 15.40
CA THR A 134 11.12 9.52 16.21
C THR A 134 10.26 9.62 17.48
N SER A 135 9.93 10.83 17.91
CA SER A 135 8.99 11.14 19.00
C SER A 135 8.29 12.49 18.73
N PHE A 136 7.26 12.78 19.52
CA PHE A 136 6.50 14.04 19.49
C PHE A 136 6.74 14.89 20.74
N THR A 137 7.91 14.81 21.37
CA THR A 137 8.21 15.70 22.50
C THR A 137 8.64 17.09 22.00
N ASP A 138 8.34 18.13 22.77
CA ASP A 138 8.63 19.51 22.38
C ASP A 138 10.11 19.74 22.07
N GLU A 139 11.02 19.07 22.78
CA GLU A 139 12.47 19.18 22.57
C GLU A 139 12.90 18.60 21.22
N VAL A 140 12.35 17.43 20.85
CA VAL A 140 12.64 16.77 19.57
C VAL A 140 12.05 17.58 18.43
N LEU A 141 10.82 18.05 18.59
CA LEU A 141 10.13 18.88 17.60
C LEU A 141 10.80 20.25 17.41
N ALA A 142 11.38 20.85 18.45
CA ALA A 142 12.12 22.10 18.32
C ALA A 142 13.45 21.94 17.57
N THR A 143 14.05 20.74 17.63
CA THR A 143 15.33 20.44 17.00
C THR A 143 15.16 20.03 15.53
N ILE A 144 14.11 19.28 15.22
CA ILE A 144 13.95 18.64 13.90
C ILE A 144 13.86 19.62 12.73
N PHE A 145 13.24 20.78 12.93
CA PHE A 145 13.17 21.84 11.91
C PHE A 145 14.53 22.48 11.63
N LYS A 146 15.44 22.49 12.61
CA LYS A 146 16.79 23.06 12.45
C LYS A 146 17.76 22.10 11.77
N THR A 147 17.47 20.81 11.81
CA THR A 147 18.33 19.74 11.30
C THR A 147 17.70 19.01 10.11
N MET A 148 16.75 19.64 9.41
CA MET A 148 16.18 19.06 8.20
C MET A 148 17.30 18.79 7.19
N GLN A 149 17.19 17.65 6.53
CA GLN A 149 18.11 17.23 5.47
C GLN A 149 17.28 16.96 4.20
N PRO A 150 17.91 16.96 3.02
CA PRO A 150 17.23 16.61 1.78
C PRO A 150 16.54 15.24 1.86
N PHE A 151 15.36 15.11 1.23
CA PHE A 151 14.61 13.86 1.14
C PHE A 151 15.46 12.74 0.55
N GLY A 152 16.21 13.03 -0.51
CA GLY A 152 17.06 12.08 -1.21
C GLY A 152 18.14 11.44 -0.33
N GLU A 153 18.49 12.08 0.78
CA GLU A 153 19.45 11.56 1.76
C GLU A 153 18.72 10.84 2.91
N THR A 154 17.74 11.49 3.52
CA THR A 154 17.11 11.01 4.77
C THR A 154 16.13 9.86 4.55
N TRP A 155 15.51 9.81 3.36
CA TRP A 155 14.42 8.89 3.03
C TRP A 155 14.81 7.88 1.95
N LYS A 156 16.07 7.86 1.51
CA LYS A 156 16.58 7.00 0.43
C LYS A 156 16.14 5.54 0.59
N ASP A 157 16.37 4.95 1.76
CA ASP A 157 16.08 3.53 2.00
C ASP A 157 14.58 3.25 2.02
N TYR A 158 13.78 4.15 2.60
CA TYR A 158 12.32 4.00 2.60
C TYR A 158 11.72 4.16 1.20
N ALA A 159 12.21 5.11 0.42
CA ALA A 159 11.80 5.30 -0.97
C ALA A 159 12.18 4.06 -1.80
N ALA A 160 13.42 3.58 -1.70
CA ALA A 160 13.88 2.39 -2.42
C ALA A 160 13.07 1.14 -2.05
N TYR A 161 12.82 0.91 -0.75
CA TYR A 161 11.96 -0.19 -0.29
C TYR A 161 10.55 -0.08 -0.89
N GLY A 162 9.96 1.12 -0.83
CA GLY A 162 8.62 1.37 -1.31
C GLY A 162 8.47 1.21 -2.82
N GLU A 163 9.50 1.55 -3.60
CA GLU A 163 9.52 1.38 -5.06
C GLU A 163 9.41 -0.08 -5.46
N VAL A 164 10.21 -0.95 -4.83
CA VAL A 164 10.15 -2.39 -5.05
C VAL A 164 8.76 -2.92 -4.71
N LYS A 165 8.23 -2.51 -3.55
CA LYS A 165 6.92 -2.94 -3.10
C LYS A 165 5.83 -2.51 -4.07
N ARG A 166 5.85 -1.26 -4.54
CA ARG A 166 4.89 -0.74 -5.54
C ARG A 166 5.03 -1.44 -6.88
N TYR A 167 6.25 -1.73 -7.32
CA TYR A 167 6.51 -2.53 -8.53
C TYR A 167 5.87 -3.91 -8.43
N PHE A 168 6.07 -4.61 -7.31
CA PHE A 168 5.43 -5.89 -7.07
C PHE A 168 3.90 -5.77 -7.04
N ASP A 169 3.37 -4.84 -6.23
CA ASP A 169 1.93 -4.67 -6.03
C ASP A 169 1.20 -4.30 -7.33
N TRP A 170 1.79 -3.43 -8.14
CA TRP A 170 1.28 -3.07 -9.47
C TRP A 170 1.13 -4.30 -10.36
N ASN A 171 2.23 -5.05 -10.54
CA ASN A 171 2.24 -6.19 -11.44
C ASN A 171 1.40 -7.35 -10.89
N TRP A 172 1.39 -7.56 -9.57
CA TRP A 172 0.47 -8.51 -8.94
C TRP A 172 -0.97 -8.15 -9.25
N ASN A 173 -1.38 -6.89 -9.05
CA ASN A 173 -2.77 -6.49 -9.23
C ASN A 173 -3.23 -6.59 -10.68
N ILE A 174 -2.39 -6.20 -11.64
CA ILE A 174 -2.68 -6.34 -13.08
C ILE A 174 -2.94 -7.79 -13.45
N ASN A 175 -2.03 -8.69 -13.07
CA ASN A 175 -2.14 -10.09 -13.41
C ASN A 175 -3.23 -10.80 -12.62
N GLY A 176 -3.35 -10.49 -11.33
CA GLY A 176 -4.37 -11.03 -10.43
C GLY A 176 -5.78 -10.69 -10.89
N GLN A 177 -6.05 -9.44 -11.26
CA GLN A 177 -7.37 -9.05 -11.76
C GLN A 177 -7.75 -9.80 -13.04
N ALA A 178 -6.81 -10.00 -13.96
CA ALA A 178 -7.07 -10.73 -15.19
C ALA A 178 -7.25 -12.24 -14.96
N ILE A 179 -6.31 -12.87 -14.24
CA ILE A 179 -6.20 -14.33 -14.14
C ILE A 179 -6.99 -14.86 -12.94
N LEU A 180 -6.73 -14.35 -11.73
CA LEU A 180 -7.49 -14.75 -10.54
C LEU A 180 -8.93 -14.26 -10.59
N GLY A 181 -9.18 -13.14 -11.28
CA GLY A 181 -10.53 -12.68 -11.57
C GLY A 181 -11.34 -13.64 -12.45
N LEU A 182 -10.70 -14.43 -13.33
CA LEU A 182 -11.38 -15.52 -14.05
C LEU A 182 -11.84 -16.59 -13.07
N VAL A 183 -10.96 -17.02 -12.17
CA VAL A 183 -11.27 -18.03 -11.14
C VAL A 183 -12.45 -17.55 -10.28
N ALA A 184 -12.42 -16.27 -9.87
CA ALA A 184 -13.48 -15.65 -9.09
C ALA A 184 -14.84 -15.70 -9.82
N ARG A 185 -14.84 -15.46 -11.14
CA ARG A 185 -16.07 -15.57 -11.95
C ARG A 185 -16.58 -17.00 -12.08
N HIS A 186 -15.70 -18.00 -12.17
CA HIS A 186 -16.09 -19.41 -12.27
C HIS A 186 -16.76 -19.95 -10.99
N VAL A 187 -16.61 -19.25 -9.87
CA VAL A 187 -17.25 -19.60 -8.60
C VAL A 187 -18.28 -18.56 -8.18
N ASP A 188 -18.74 -17.71 -9.10
CA ASP A 188 -19.78 -16.71 -8.85
C ASP A 188 -19.46 -15.73 -7.70
N VAL A 189 -18.21 -15.27 -7.61
CA VAL A 189 -17.87 -14.11 -6.77
C VAL A 189 -18.61 -12.87 -7.31
N PRO A 190 -19.29 -12.07 -6.45
CA PRO A 190 -20.01 -10.89 -6.91
C PRO A 190 -19.14 -9.93 -7.72
N LYS A 191 -19.65 -9.40 -8.83
CA LYS A 191 -18.87 -8.57 -9.78
C LYS A 191 -18.20 -7.34 -9.14
N ASN A 192 -18.80 -6.78 -8.10
CA ASN A 192 -18.30 -5.60 -7.38
C ASN A 192 -17.41 -5.96 -6.18
N SER A 193 -17.07 -7.23 -6.00
CA SER A 193 -16.19 -7.66 -4.92
C SER A 193 -14.77 -7.14 -5.12
N PRO A 194 -14.06 -6.75 -4.05
CA PRO A 194 -12.65 -6.42 -4.14
C PRO A 194 -11.84 -7.60 -4.70
N PRO A 195 -10.79 -7.35 -5.50
CA PRO A 195 -9.94 -8.41 -6.03
C PRO A 195 -9.16 -9.11 -4.91
N VAL A 196 -8.94 -10.41 -5.06
CA VAL A 196 -8.14 -11.21 -4.12
C VAL A 196 -6.67 -10.74 -4.16
N SER A 197 -6.22 -10.10 -3.09
CA SER A 197 -4.83 -9.68 -2.94
C SER A 197 -3.90 -10.87 -2.69
N LYS A 198 -2.59 -10.67 -2.89
CA LYS A 198 -1.57 -11.69 -2.56
C LYS A 198 -1.67 -12.22 -1.14
N PHE A 199 -1.94 -11.35 -0.18
CA PHE A 199 -2.04 -11.74 1.24
C PHE A 199 -3.40 -12.33 1.57
N ALA A 200 -4.47 -11.89 0.90
CA ALA A 200 -5.79 -12.52 1.01
C ALA A 200 -5.72 -13.99 0.54
N LEU A 201 -5.02 -14.25 -0.56
CA LEU A 201 -4.82 -15.60 -1.07
C LEU A 201 -4.07 -16.50 -0.08
N GLN A 202 -2.94 -16.03 0.46
CA GLN A 202 -2.19 -16.83 1.44
C GLN A 202 -2.96 -17.04 2.75
N LEU A 203 -3.78 -16.06 3.15
CA LEU A 203 -4.67 -16.23 4.29
C LEU A 203 -5.70 -17.34 4.05
N MET A 204 -6.30 -17.40 2.85
CA MET A 204 -7.25 -18.45 2.49
C MET A 204 -6.62 -19.85 2.57
N PHE A 205 -5.40 -20.03 2.04
CA PHE A 205 -4.68 -21.30 2.17
C PHE A 205 -4.38 -21.67 3.62
N ALA A 206 -3.96 -20.72 4.45
CA ALA A 206 -3.74 -20.98 5.87
C ALA A 206 -5.03 -21.38 6.61
N LEU A 207 -6.17 -20.73 6.30
CA LEU A 207 -7.47 -21.10 6.86
C LEU A 207 -7.94 -22.49 6.39
N LYS A 208 -7.65 -22.86 5.14
CA LYS A 208 -7.89 -24.22 4.64
C LYS A 208 -7.20 -25.27 5.51
N SER A 209 -5.94 -25.03 5.85
CA SER A 209 -5.10 -25.97 6.60
C SER A 209 -5.36 -25.97 8.11
N LYS A 210 -5.71 -24.82 8.70
CA LYS A 210 -5.93 -24.69 10.16
C LYS A 210 -7.37 -24.88 10.61
N GLY A 211 -8.34 -24.74 9.70
CA GLY A 211 -9.76 -24.76 10.02
C GLY A 211 -10.29 -23.43 10.57
N PRO A 212 -11.54 -23.41 11.08
CA PRO A 212 -12.20 -22.21 11.57
C PRO A 212 -11.47 -21.53 12.74
N MET A 213 -11.37 -20.21 12.72
CA MET A 213 -10.66 -19.41 13.74
C MET A 213 -11.43 -18.14 14.09
N THR A 214 -11.32 -17.62 15.32
CA THR A 214 -11.89 -16.29 15.64
C THR A 214 -11.17 -15.20 14.84
N THR A 215 -11.85 -14.07 14.57
CA THR A 215 -11.24 -12.92 13.88
C THR A 215 -9.96 -12.44 14.56
N GLY A 216 -9.92 -12.43 15.91
CA GLY A 216 -8.72 -12.09 16.67
C GLY A 216 -7.55 -13.05 16.41
N ALA A 217 -7.83 -14.36 16.34
CA ALA A 217 -6.82 -15.36 16.04
C ALA A 217 -6.34 -15.27 14.58
N VAL A 218 -7.23 -14.94 13.63
CA VAL A 218 -6.87 -14.65 12.23
C VAL A 218 -5.93 -13.45 12.14
N CYS A 219 -6.27 -12.34 12.81
CA CYS A 219 -5.42 -11.14 12.86
C CYS A 219 -4.06 -11.41 13.52
N SER A 220 -4.03 -12.20 14.60
CA SER A 220 -2.80 -12.61 15.27
C SER A 220 -1.92 -13.46 14.36
N MET A 221 -2.50 -14.41 13.61
CA MET A 221 -1.79 -15.22 12.62
C MET A 221 -1.24 -14.37 11.49
N ALA A 222 -2.03 -13.43 10.96
CA ALA A 222 -1.59 -12.50 9.92
C ALA A 222 -0.44 -11.59 10.40
N ASN A 223 -0.48 -11.15 11.66
CA ASN A 223 0.58 -10.32 12.25
C ASN A 223 1.88 -11.10 12.51
N ASN A 224 1.77 -12.36 12.93
CA ASN A 224 2.89 -13.23 13.28
C ASN A 224 3.10 -14.31 12.22
N TRP A 225 3.17 -13.90 10.95
CA TRP A 225 3.19 -14.84 9.84
C TRP A 225 4.51 -15.61 9.77
N GLY A 226 4.46 -16.92 9.99
CA GLY A 226 5.65 -17.79 10.07
C GLY A 226 6.12 -18.38 8.74
N GLY A 227 5.31 -18.30 7.68
CA GLY A 227 5.61 -18.95 6.40
C GLY A 227 5.81 -20.46 6.55
N THR A 228 6.75 -21.03 5.80
CA THR A 228 7.17 -22.44 5.94
C THR A 228 8.19 -22.67 7.07
N GLY A 229 8.70 -21.61 7.69
CA GLY A 229 9.84 -21.67 8.60
C GLY A 229 11.22 -21.67 7.91
N LYS A 230 11.25 -21.66 6.56
CA LYS A 230 12.51 -21.57 5.79
C LYS A 230 13.25 -20.25 5.99
N TYR A 231 12.50 -19.16 6.17
CA TYR A 231 13.05 -17.81 6.32
C TYR A 231 13.03 -17.40 7.79
N THR A 232 14.10 -16.75 8.24
CA THR A 232 14.18 -16.14 9.56
C THR A 232 13.68 -14.69 9.49
N GLY A 233 13.19 -14.17 10.62
CA GLY A 233 12.72 -12.79 10.74
C GLY A 233 11.23 -12.68 11.03
N LYS A 234 10.73 -11.45 11.08
CA LYS A 234 9.32 -11.12 11.33
C LYS A 234 8.74 -10.43 10.12
N VAL A 235 7.71 -11.04 9.54
CA VAL A 235 6.90 -10.46 8.47
C VAL A 235 5.43 -10.64 8.82
N SER A 236 4.56 -9.96 8.07
CA SER A 236 3.12 -10.07 8.27
C SER A 236 2.38 -10.09 6.94
N LEU A 237 1.18 -10.66 6.96
CA LEU A 237 0.21 -10.53 5.88
C LEU A 237 -0.46 -9.16 5.99
N GLY A 238 0.03 -8.20 5.20
CA GLY A 238 -0.52 -6.85 5.16
C GLY A 238 -0.06 -5.96 6.32
N SER A 239 -0.28 -4.66 6.16
CA SER A 239 0.00 -3.68 7.21
C SER A 239 -1.07 -3.75 8.31
N PRO A 240 -0.81 -3.19 9.51
CA PRO A 240 -1.83 -3.10 10.55
C PRO A 240 -3.16 -2.51 10.05
N ALA A 241 -3.09 -1.49 9.18
CA ALA A 241 -4.26 -0.85 8.59
C ALA A 241 -5.02 -1.72 7.57
N SER A 242 -4.40 -2.74 6.97
CA SER A 242 -5.04 -3.55 5.92
C SER A 242 -5.53 -4.92 6.36
N ARG A 243 -5.11 -5.42 7.53
CA ARG A 243 -5.45 -6.79 7.98
C ARG A 243 -6.94 -7.02 8.17
N GLY A 244 -7.64 -6.09 8.81
CA GLY A 244 -9.11 -6.15 8.94
C GLY A 244 -9.76 -6.16 7.56
N HIS A 245 -9.38 -5.21 6.71
CA HIS A 245 -9.88 -5.13 5.34
C HIS A 245 -9.60 -6.36 4.48
N ILE A 246 -8.51 -7.10 4.71
CA ILE A 246 -8.28 -8.37 4.00
C ILE A 246 -9.40 -9.38 4.32
N VAL A 247 -9.78 -9.50 5.59
CA VAL A 247 -10.85 -10.39 6.05
C VAL A 247 -12.20 -9.90 5.52
N ASP A 248 -12.50 -8.61 5.72
CA ASP A 248 -13.77 -8.00 5.29
C ASP A 248 -13.97 -8.15 3.77
N ASN A 249 -12.93 -7.88 2.97
CA ASN A 249 -13.01 -8.01 1.52
C ASN A 249 -13.26 -9.44 1.06
N LEU A 250 -12.70 -10.43 1.76
CA LEU A 250 -12.95 -11.84 1.46
C LEU A 250 -14.36 -12.27 1.87
N MET A 251 -14.93 -11.69 2.94
CA MET A 251 -16.33 -11.90 3.30
C MET A 251 -17.28 -11.25 2.30
N VAL A 252 -17.00 -10.02 1.84
CA VAL A 252 -17.76 -9.35 0.78
C VAL A 252 -17.71 -10.15 -0.53
N ALA A 253 -16.58 -10.79 -0.82
CA ALA A 253 -16.43 -11.69 -1.96
C ALA A 253 -17.10 -13.06 -1.78
N ASP A 254 -17.71 -13.32 -0.62
CA ASP A 254 -18.30 -14.62 -0.24
C ASP A 254 -17.29 -15.78 -0.31
N LEU A 255 -16.01 -15.48 -0.09
CA LEU A 255 -14.92 -16.47 -0.03
C LEU A 255 -14.61 -16.90 1.40
N LEU A 256 -14.98 -16.08 2.39
CA LEU A 256 -15.03 -16.43 3.80
C LEU A 256 -16.45 -16.32 4.32
N GLN A 257 -16.72 -17.10 5.37
CA GLN A 257 -17.97 -17.05 6.12
C GLN A 257 -17.67 -17.01 7.62
N VAL A 258 -18.61 -16.46 8.39
CA VAL A 258 -18.61 -16.50 9.86
C VAL A 258 -19.62 -17.53 10.31
N THR A 259 -19.20 -18.46 11.15
CA THR A 259 -20.06 -19.50 11.75
C THR A 259 -20.03 -19.43 13.28
N GLY A 260 -21.09 -19.91 13.91
CA GLY A 260 -21.24 -19.92 15.37
C GLY A 260 -21.79 -18.60 15.93
N GLU A 261 -22.96 -18.67 16.56
CA GLU A 261 -23.69 -17.49 17.06
C GLU A 261 -22.93 -16.70 18.14
N THR A 262 -22.07 -17.36 18.91
CA THR A 262 -21.34 -16.76 20.03
C THR A 262 -19.83 -16.63 19.79
N SER A 263 -19.25 -17.51 18.97
CA SER A 263 -17.80 -17.59 18.76
C SER A 263 -17.30 -16.85 17.52
N ASN A 264 -18.18 -16.49 16.58
CA ASN A 264 -17.84 -15.78 15.35
C ASN A 264 -16.58 -16.34 14.66
N LEU A 265 -16.61 -17.63 14.34
CA LEU A 265 -15.51 -18.34 13.72
C LEU A 265 -15.47 -18.05 12.22
N VAL A 266 -14.37 -17.46 11.78
CA VAL A 266 -14.06 -17.21 10.37
C VAL A 266 -13.51 -18.49 9.75
N SER A 267 -14.08 -18.90 8.62
CA SER A 267 -13.65 -20.07 7.84
C SER A 267 -13.84 -19.83 6.33
N LEU A 268 -13.27 -20.69 5.48
CA LEU A 268 -13.58 -20.69 4.06
C LEU A 268 -15.07 -21.04 3.87
N SER A 269 -15.75 -20.28 3.00
CA SER A 269 -17.07 -20.68 2.51
C SER A 269 -16.93 -21.86 1.52
N SER A 270 -18.03 -22.48 1.13
CA SER A 270 -18.03 -23.47 0.03
C SER A 270 -17.46 -22.88 -1.27
N LYS A 271 -17.75 -21.61 -1.54
CA LYS A 271 -17.19 -20.86 -2.66
C LYS A 271 -15.70 -20.59 -2.50
N GLY A 272 -15.24 -20.25 -1.29
CA GLY A 272 -13.83 -20.12 -0.96
C GLY A 272 -13.04 -21.41 -1.18
N LEU A 273 -13.59 -22.55 -0.77
CA LEU A 273 -13.00 -23.87 -1.02
C LEU A 273 -12.91 -24.15 -2.53
N ARG A 274 -14.01 -23.96 -3.26
CA ARG A 274 -14.06 -24.16 -4.71
C ARG A 274 -13.10 -23.22 -5.45
N TYR A 275 -12.97 -21.98 -4.99
CA TYR A 275 -12.02 -21.01 -5.53
C TYR A 275 -10.59 -21.56 -5.44
N LEU A 276 -10.18 -22.09 -4.29
CA LEU A 276 -8.84 -22.66 -4.11
C LEU A 276 -8.62 -23.95 -4.92
N GLU A 277 -9.67 -24.76 -5.17
CA GLU A 277 -9.57 -25.96 -6.01
C GLU A 277 -9.27 -25.65 -7.49
N LEU A 278 -9.71 -24.48 -7.96
CA LEU A 278 -9.44 -24.00 -9.32
C LEU A 278 -8.07 -23.32 -9.45
N LEU A 279 -7.30 -23.23 -8.37
CA LEU A 279 -5.94 -22.73 -8.39
C LEU A 279 -4.93 -23.87 -8.55
N HIS A 280 -3.87 -23.60 -9.30
CA HIS A 280 -2.70 -24.44 -9.34
C HIS A 280 -2.11 -24.56 -7.92
N PRO A 281 -1.64 -25.74 -7.48
CA PRO A 281 -1.10 -25.94 -6.13
C PRO A 281 -0.01 -24.92 -5.74
N ASP A 282 0.91 -24.60 -6.66
CA ASP A 282 1.94 -23.56 -6.45
C ASP A 282 1.43 -22.12 -6.26
N CYS A 283 0.11 -21.87 -6.28
CA CYS A 283 -0.45 -20.59 -5.84
C CYS A 283 -0.39 -20.42 -4.31
N GLU A 284 -0.25 -21.51 -3.56
CA GLU A 284 0.11 -21.49 -2.15
C GLU A 284 1.60 -21.16 -2.01
N ASP A 285 1.89 -19.95 -1.55
CA ASP A 285 3.25 -19.46 -1.28
C ASP A 285 3.27 -18.73 0.07
N PRO A 286 3.29 -19.50 1.18
CA PRO A 286 3.36 -18.93 2.51
C PRO A 286 4.65 -18.14 2.76
N ASP A 287 5.69 -18.29 1.92
CA ASP A 287 6.94 -17.55 2.06
C ASP A 287 6.97 -16.22 1.28
N LEU A 288 5.93 -15.90 0.52
CA LEU A 288 5.85 -14.65 -0.25
C LEU A 288 6.14 -13.39 0.58
N PRO A 289 5.60 -13.20 1.80
CA PRO A 289 5.90 -12.02 2.60
C PRO A 289 7.39 -11.85 2.91
N PHE A 290 8.11 -12.97 3.14
CA PHE A 290 9.56 -12.97 3.39
C PHE A 290 10.35 -12.63 2.13
N ARG A 291 9.99 -13.22 0.98
CA ARG A 291 10.61 -12.90 -0.31
C ARG A 291 10.43 -11.43 -0.65
N LEU A 292 9.22 -10.90 -0.45
CA LEU A 292 8.91 -9.51 -0.72
C LEU A 292 9.74 -8.57 0.17
N ASP A 293 9.84 -8.85 1.46
CA ASP A 293 10.67 -8.06 2.36
C ASP A 293 12.16 -8.08 1.95
N ALA A 294 12.68 -9.27 1.63
CA ALA A 294 14.05 -9.41 1.14
C ALA A 294 14.29 -8.65 -0.17
N TRP A 295 13.35 -8.71 -1.12
CA TRP A 295 13.43 -7.95 -2.36
C TRP A 295 13.40 -6.44 -2.13
N CYS A 296 12.54 -5.97 -1.24
CA CYS A 296 12.44 -4.55 -0.92
C CYS A 296 13.73 -4.02 -0.27
N LYS A 297 14.35 -4.80 0.61
CA LYS A 297 15.66 -4.47 1.21
C LYS A 297 16.81 -4.44 0.20
N ALA A 298 16.76 -5.28 -0.84
CA ALA A 298 17.78 -5.31 -1.88
C ALA A 298 17.61 -4.21 -2.96
N GLY A 299 16.50 -3.47 -2.93
CA GLY A 299 16.20 -2.44 -3.93
C GLY A 299 15.76 -3.01 -5.29
N LEU A 300 15.30 -2.13 -6.18
CA LEU A 300 14.68 -2.55 -7.44
C LEU A 300 15.71 -3.17 -8.39
N ASP A 301 16.89 -2.57 -8.54
CA ASP A 301 17.95 -3.09 -9.42
C ASP A 301 18.39 -4.50 -9.02
N GLY A 302 18.51 -4.76 -7.71
CA GLY A 302 18.89 -6.08 -7.18
C GLY A 302 17.79 -7.14 -7.26
N SER A 303 16.52 -6.72 -7.30
CA SER A 303 15.37 -7.64 -7.12
C SER A 303 14.48 -7.79 -8.34
N LYS A 304 14.54 -6.87 -9.31
CA LYS A 304 13.59 -6.81 -10.43
C LYS A 304 13.54 -8.11 -11.22
N ALA A 305 14.70 -8.69 -11.57
CA ALA A 305 14.75 -9.94 -12.33
C ALA A 305 14.11 -11.12 -11.56
N SER A 306 14.28 -11.16 -10.24
CA SER A 306 13.68 -12.18 -9.36
C SER A 306 12.17 -12.00 -9.26
N ILE A 307 11.70 -10.77 -9.09
CA ILE A 307 10.26 -10.43 -9.07
C ILE A 307 9.61 -10.78 -10.41
N ASP A 308 10.22 -10.39 -11.51
CA ASP A 308 9.72 -10.64 -12.87
C ASP A 308 9.57 -12.14 -13.13
N ARG A 309 10.59 -12.91 -12.76
CA ARG A 309 10.56 -14.37 -12.87
C ARG A 309 9.47 -14.97 -12.00
N TYR A 310 9.34 -14.51 -10.76
CA TYR A 310 8.32 -14.98 -9.82
C TYR A 310 6.92 -14.77 -10.40
N LEU A 311 6.58 -13.53 -10.79
CA LEU A 311 5.26 -13.17 -11.30
C LEU A 311 4.93 -13.92 -12.60
N LYS A 312 5.88 -14.01 -13.55
CA LYS A 312 5.70 -14.79 -14.78
C LYS A 312 5.43 -16.26 -14.49
N THR A 313 6.16 -16.83 -13.53
CA THR A 313 6.01 -18.25 -13.17
C THR A 313 4.69 -18.52 -12.48
N PHE A 314 4.36 -17.73 -11.45
CA PHE A 314 3.14 -17.84 -10.67
C PHE A 314 1.90 -17.76 -11.57
N PHE A 315 1.76 -16.65 -12.29
CA PHE A 315 0.58 -16.40 -13.12
C PHE A 315 0.57 -17.25 -14.39
N GLY A 316 1.74 -17.55 -14.97
CA GLY A 316 1.83 -18.44 -16.14
C GLY A 316 1.45 -19.89 -15.82
N LYS A 317 1.79 -20.40 -14.64
CA LYS A 317 1.33 -21.72 -14.17
C LYS A 317 -0.18 -21.74 -14.00
N GLN A 318 -0.74 -20.72 -13.33
CA GLN A 318 -2.19 -20.62 -13.14
C GLN A 318 -2.94 -20.55 -14.47
N LEU A 319 -2.46 -19.78 -15.44
CA LEU A 319 -3.12 -19.64 -16.75
C LEU A 319 -3.15 -20.98 -17.51
N ARG A 320 -2.05 -21.74 -17.51
CA ARG A 320 -2.01 -23.08 -18.11
C ARG A 320 -2.92 -24.07 -17.39
N PHE A 321 -3.00 -23.98 -16.06
CA PHE A 321 -3.86 -24.83 -15.24
C PHE A 321 -5.34 -24.63 -15.59
N LEU A 322 -5.77 -23.37 -15.78
CA LEU A 322 -7.12 -23.05 -16.22
C LEU A 322 -7.42 -23.61 -17.62
N ALA A 323 -6.53 -23.41 -18.59
CA ALA A 323 -6.72 -23.91 -19.95
C ALA A 323 -6.87 -25.45 -20.01
N ALA A 324 -6.12 -26.18 -19.19
CA ALA A 324 -6.25 -27.63 -19.08
C ALA A 324 -7.57 -28.05 -18.43
N SER A 325 -8.04 -27.30 -17.44
CA SER A 325 -9.29 -27.58 -16.72
C SER A 325 -10.54 -27.32 -17.59
N GLU A 326 -10.52 -26.27 -18.41
CA GLU A 326 -11.60 -25.95 -19.37
C GLU A 326 -11.77 -27.02 -20.47
N THR A 327 -10.74 -27.83 -20.75
CA THR A 327 -10.87 -28.97 -21.68
C THR A 327 -11.61 -30.16 -21.05
N THR A 328 -11.85 -30.12 -19.73
CA THR A 328 -12.38 -31.25 -18.95
C THR A 328 -13.77 -30.97 -18.35
N LEU A 329 -14.29 -29.75 -18.53
CA LEU A 329 -15.65 -29.32 -18.15
C LEU A 329 -16.56 -29.30 -19.38
#